data_AF-D5AR34-F1
#
_entry.id   AF-D5AR34-F1
#
_cell.length_a   1.000
_cell.length_b   1.000
_cell.length_c   1.000
_cell.angle_alpha   90.00
_cell.angle_beta   90.00
_cell.angle_gamma   90.00
#
_symmetry.space_group_name_H-M   'P 1'
#
loop_
_entity.id
_entity.type
_entity.pdbx_description
1 polymer ?
#
loop_
_entity_poly.entity_id
_entity_poly.type
_entity_poly.pdbx_seq_one_letter_code
_entity_poly.pdbx_strand_id
1 'polypeptide(L)'
;MIALGLGLGLAANGGPALRRYAVNGVAPVAVLDFERHFLSHPLALTRATSATYADALRAVQTAPADTPRYDYSTGKRALLLEASATNLLPNSAQFEAASWGKTRASVLANAALAPNGTMTADKLVEDTSNNSHFVARTGTQIAAGTSVTASIFVKAAERRWFALVTADSANAFRTTYFDLQTGTLGVVSQGAAGHVAQIVAAGNGWYRCSVTQTQAASGNFNFYPSVASANGATSYPGDGASGLYLWGAQLEAGAAVSSVIPTEAAAVTRAADLASVAVAAGSYDLRRVDAAGTAVTKGVAHPGGALTIGAGSLYLLSLFPAGAL
;
A
#
# COMPACT_ATOMS: atom_id res chain seq x y z
N MET A 1 10.37 -28.00 10.02
CA MET A 1 9.32 -27.50 10.94
C MET A 1 8.07 -27.25 10.12
N ILE A 2 6.96 -27.76 10.62
CA ILE A 2 5.71 -28.02 9.89
C ILE A 2 5.01 -26.70 9.56
N ALA A 3 4.94 -26.33 8.28
CA ALA A 3 4.06 -25.27 7.81
C ALA A 3 2.65 -25.85 7.64
N LEU A 4 1.78 -25.62 8.63
CA LEU A 4 0.35 -25.83 8.50
C LEU A 4 -0.20 -24.82 7.48
N GLY A 5 -0.27 -25.22 6.22
CA GLY A 5 -1.16 -24.57 5.25
C GLY A 5 -2.60 -24.87 5.65
N LEU A 6 -3.28 -23.90 6.27
CA LEU A 6 -4.72 -23.94 6.51
C LEU A 6 -5.42 -23.94 5.14
N GLY A 7 -5.75 -25.14 4.66
CA GLY A 7 -6.63 -25.35 3.52
C GLY A 7 -8.00 -24.77 3.82
N LEU A 8 -8.42 -23.80 3.01
CA LEU A 8 -9.82 -23.34 2.98
C LEU A 8 -10.66 -24.50 2.41
N GLY A 9 -11.48 -25.11 3.27
CA GLY A 9 -12.36 -26.20 2.89
C GLY A 9 -13.44 -25.74 1.92
N LEU A 10 -13.60 -26.49 0.82
CA LEU A 10 -14.80 -26.45 -0.02
C LEU A 10 -16.02 -26.81 0.84
N ALA A 11 -16.99 -25.91 0.95
CA ALA A 11 -18.28 -26.26 1.52
C ALA A 11 -19.11 -27.03 0.49
N ALA A 12 -19.60 -28.21 0.87
CA ALA A 12 -20.35 -29.11 0.00
C ALA A 12 -21.59 -28.44 -0.64
N ASN A 13 -21.72 -28.58 -1.97
CA ASN A 13 -22.92 -28.43 -2.81
C ASN A 13 -24.00 -27.41 -2.34
N GLY A 14 -23.61 -26.12 -2.34
CA GLY A 14 -24.27 -25.03 -3.08
C GLY A 14 -25.69 -24.55 -2.72
N GLY A 15 -26.69 -25.41 -2.54
CA GLY A 15 -28.09 -24.97 -2.52
C GLY A 15 -28.45 -24.02 -1.35
N PRO A 16 -28.29 -24.46 -0.09
CA PRO A 16 -28.63 -23.64 1.08
C PRO A 16 -27.64 -22.50 1.32
N ALA A 17 -26.35 -22.72 1.03
CA ALA A 17 -25.29 -21.75 1.29
C ALA A 17 -25.30 -20.57 0.31
N LEU A 18 -25.71 -20.76 -0.96
CA LEU A 18 -25.83 -19.67 -1.92
C LEU A 18 -27.08 -18.81 -1.69
N ARG A 19 -28.16 -19.38 -1.14
CA ARG A 19 -29.41 -18.65 -0.86
C ARG A 19 -29.25 -17.46 0.09
N ARG A 20 -28.25 -17.46 0.98
CA ARG A 20 -27.96 -16.29 1.84
C ARG A 20 -27.50 -15.05 1.06
N TYR A 21 -27.01 -15.26 -0.15
CA TYR A 21 -26.56 -14.20 -1.07
C TYR A 21 -27.63 -13.85 -2.10
N ALA A 22 -28.84 -14.41 -1.99
CA ALA A 22 -29.89 -14.16 -2.94
C ALA A 22 -30.30 -12.69 -2.97
N VAL A 23 -30.59 -12.19 -4.16
CA VAL A 23 -31.17 -10.87 -4.39
C VAL A 23 -32.51 -11.09 -5.07
N ASN A 24 -33.57 -10.47 -4.53
CA ASN A 24 -34.94 -10.66 -5.04
C ASN A 24 -35.37 -12.13 -5.18
N GLY A 25 -34.92 -12.99 -4.25
CA GLY A 25 -35.22 -14.43 -4.24
C GLY A 25 -34.40 -15.28 -5.22
N VAL A 26 -33.56 -14.68 -6.06
CA VAL A 26 -32.67 -15.41 -6.99
C VAL A 26 -31.31 -15.62 -6.34
N ALA A 27 -30.88 -16.87 -6.21
CA ALA A 27 -29.55 -17.21 -5.69
C ALA A 27 -28.47 -17.04 -6.77
N PRO A 28 -27.25 -16.61 -6.41
CA PRO A 28 -26.12 -16.60 -7.32
C PRO A 28 -25.67 -18.02 -7.68
N VAL A 29 -25.05 -18.17 -8.84
CA VAL A 29 -24.41 -19.41 -9.30
C VAL A 29 -23.00 -19.57 -8.73
N ALA A 30 -22.31 -18.47 -8.45
CA ALA A 30 -20.98 -18.48 -7.84
C ALA A 30 -20.84 -17.33 -6.83
N VAL A 31 -20.15 -17.58 -5.72
CA VAL A 31 -19.88 -16.59 -4.66
C VAL A 31 -18.47 -16.78 -4.13
N LEU A 32 -17.72 -15.69 -4.07
CA LEU A 32 -16.47 -15.55 -3.33
C LEU A 32 -16.69 -14.44 -2.29
N ASP A 33 -17.03 -14.81 -1.06
CA ASP A 33 -17.18 -13.90 0.10
C ASP A 33 -15.93 -14.00 0.97
N PHE A 34 -15.06 -13.00 0.86
CA PHE A 34 -13.81 -12.94 1.61
C PHE A 34 -14.02 -12.44 3.04
N GLU A 35 -15.07 -11.67 3.30
CA GLU A 35 -15.42 -11.24 4.67
C GLU A 35 -15.87 -12.44 5.51
N ARG A 36 -16.65 -13.36 4.92
CA ARG A 36 -17.17 -14.56 5.60
C ARG A 36 -16.37 -15.82 5.35
N HIS A 37 -15.23 -15.72 4.67
CA HIS A 37 -14.36 -16.85 4.35
C HIS A 37 -15.08 -17.98 3.59
N PHE A 38 -16.00 -17.62 2.68
CA PHE A 38 -16.80 -18.56 1.92
C PHE A 38 -16.52 -18.45 0.42
N LEU A 39 -15.98 -19.52 -0.15
CA LEU A 39 -15.80 -19.64 -1.60
C LEU A 39 -16.65 -20.81 -2.09
N SER A 40 -17.64 -20.55 -2.94
CA SER A 40 -18.41 -21.63 -3.58
C SER A 40 -17.68 -22.26 -4.75
N HIS A 41 -16.64 -21.60 -5.25
CA HIS A 41 -15.77 -22.06 -6.34
C HIS A 41 -14.30 -21.84 -5.95
N PRO A 42 -13.35 -22.67 -6.45
CA PRO A 42 -11.94 -22.42 -6.26
C PRO A 42 -11.51 -21.06 -6.82
N LEU A 43 -10.69 -20.34 -6.06
CA LEU A 43 -9.98 -19.16 -6.53
C LEU A 43 -8.65 -19.61 -7.12
N ALA A 44 -8.44 -19.37 -8.42
CA ALA A 44 -7.13 -19.47 -9.02
C ALA A 44 -6.42 -18.12 -8.87
N LEU A 45 -5.20 -18.12 -8.33
CA LEU A 45 -4.38 -16.93 -8.18
C LEU A 45 -2.95 -17.25 -8.59
N THR A 46 -2.37 -16.41 -9.46
CA THR A 46 -0.95 -16.45 -9.78
C THR A 46 -0.31 -15.10 -9.51
N ARG A 47 0.90 -15.15 -8.94
CA ARG A 47 1.79 -14.01 -8.76
C ARG A 47 3.21 -14.55 -8.66
N ALA A 48 4.05 -14.21 -9.65
CA ALA A 48 5.41 -14.76 -9.79
C ALA A 48 6.40 -14.35 -8.67
N THR A 49 6.04 -13.39 -7.83
CA THR A 49 6.89 -12.87 -6.75
C THR A 49 6.21 -13.01 -5.39
N SER A 50 6.99 -12.98 -4.31
CA SER A 50 6.42 -12.65 -3.00
C SER A 50 5.85 -11.22 -3.00
N ALA A 51 4.97 -10.94 -2.05
CA ALA A 51 4.37 -9.62 -1.89
C ALA A 51 3.91 -9.41 -0.45
N THR A 52 3.88 -8.15 -0.01
CA THR A 52 3.46 -7.81 1.35
C THR A 52 1.98 -7.46 1.44
N TYR A 53 1.40 -7.48 2.63
CA TYR A 53 0.03 -7.00 2.89
C TYR A 53 -0.12 -6.59 4.36
N ALA A 54 -1.15 -5.83 4.68
CA ALA A 54 -1.49 -5.51 6.07
C ALA A 54 -2.46 -6.57 6.63
N ASP A 55 -2.09 -7.21 7.73
CA ASP A 55 -2.97 -8.16 8.42
C ASP A 55 -4.05 -7.44 9.27
N ALA A 56 -4.82 -8.21 10.03
CA ALA A 56 -5.88 -7.68 10.90
C ALA A 56 -5.37 -6.75 12.01
N LEU A 57 -4.09 -6.86 12.39
CA LEU A 57 -3.42 -5.97 13.34
C LEU A 57 -2.76 -4.77 12.64
N ARG A 58 -2.92 -4.66 11.32
CA ARG A 58 -2.26 -3.71 10.41
C ARG A 58 -0.74 -3.88 10.32
N ALA A 59 -0.21 -5.00 10.82
CA ALA A 59 1.20 -5.32 10.67
C ALA A 59 1.48 -5.78 9.23
N VAL A 60 2.69 -5.50 8.75
CA VAL A 60 3.13 -5.87 7.41
C VAL A 60 3.55 -7.33 7.40
N GLN A 61 2.81 -8.15 6.65
CA GLN A 61 3.11 -9.57 6.44
C GLN A 61 3.60 -9.82 5.03
N THR A 62 4.30 -10.93 4.81
CA THR A 62 4.74 -11.37 3.47
C THR A 62 4.00 -12.64 3.07
N ALA A 63 3.39 -12.63 1.90
CA ALA A 63 2.86 -13.81 1.23
C ALA A 63 3.89 -14.32 0.20
N PRO A 64 4.16 -15.64 0.15
CA PRO A 64 4.93 -16.27 -0.93
C PRO A 64 4.29 -16.04 -2.32
N ALA A 65 5.01 -16.41 -3.38
CA ALA A 65 4.43 -16.47 -4.72
C ALA A 65 3.15 -17.33 -4.74
N ASP A 66 2.25 -17.00 -5.67
CA ASP A 66 0.97 -17.71 -5.89
C ASP A 66 0.06 -17.84 -4.65
N THR A 67 0.31 -17.06 -3.60
CA THR A 67 -0.47 -17.07 -2.36
C THR A 67 -1.36 -15.82 -2.27
N PRO A 68 -2.67 -15.97 -1.99
CA PRO A 68 -3.58 -14.84 -1.84
C PRO A 68 -3.19 -13.97 -0.66
N ARG A 69 -3.39 -12.67 -0.82
CA ARG A 69 -3.20 -11.66 0.23
C ARG A 69 -4.55 -11.17 0.70
N TYR A 70 -4.71 -11.07 2.02
CA TYR A 70 -5.95 -10.64 2.63
C TYR A 70 -5.72 -9.37 3.44
N ASP A 71 -6.18 -8.25 2.88
CA ASP A 71 -6.04 -6.94 3.50
C ASP A 71 -7.20 -6.65 4.46
N TYR A 72 -6.89 -5.92 5.54
CA TYR A 72 -7.84 -5.49 6.56
C TYR A 72 -7.83 -3.97 6.77
N SER A 73 -7.23 -3.19 5.87
CA SER A 73 -7.08 -1.74 6.00
C SER A 73 -8.41 -1.01 6.27
N THR A 74 -9.52 -1.54 5.74
CA THR A 74 -10.88 -1.01 5.85
C THR A 74 -11.69 -1.58 7.02
N GLY A 75 -11.08 -2.39 7.89
CA GLY A 75 -11.73 -3.08 9.01
C GLY A 75 -12.46 -4.37 8.60
N LYS A 76 -12.48 -4.69 7.31
CA LYS A 76 -13.05 -5.90 6.73
C LYS A 76 -11.99 -6.66 5.96
N ARG A 77 -12.05 -7.99 6.00
CA ARG A 77 -11.18 -8.84 5.21
C ARG A 77 -11.53 -8.73 3.73
N ALA A 78 -10.58 -8.31 2.92
CA ALA A 78 -10.70 -8.27 1.46
C ALA A 78 -9.62 -9.13 0.81
N LEU A 79 -9.94 -9.78 -0.32
CA LEU A 79 -8.90 -10.27 -1.22
C LEU A 79 -8.20 -9.06 -1.85
N LEU A 80 -6.89 -8.93 -1.61
CA LEU A 80 -6.06 -7.88 -2.17
C LEU A 80 -5.46 -8.34 -3.49
N LEU A 81 -5.79 -7.63 -4.56
CA LEU A 81 -5.23 -7.83 -5.90
C LEU A 81 -4.61 -6.53 -6.37
N GLU A 82 -3.34 -6.55 -6.73
CA GLU A 82 -2.62 -5.35 -7.18
C GLU A 82 -1.97 -5.59 -8.53
N ALA A 83 -1.99 -4.57 -9.39
CA ALA A 83 -1.19 -4.56 -10.62
C ALA A 83 0.31 -4.68 -10.31
N SER A 84 1.14 -4.96 -11.31
CA SER A 84 2.59 -4.91 -11.14
C SER A 84 3.02 -3.51 -10.71
N ALA A 85 3.95 -3.42 -9.77
CA ALA A 85 4.51 -2.13 -9.36
C ALA A 85 5.99 -2.29 -9.02
N THR A 86 6.74 -1.18 -9.10
CA THR A 86 8.17 -1.15 -8.86
C THR A 86 8.49 -0.09 -7.82
N ASN A 87 9.17 -0.50 -6.75
CA ASN A 87 9.79 0.47 -5.86
C ASN A 87 11.12 0.91 -6.47
N LEU A 88 11.21 2.18 -6.84
CA LEU A 88 12.36 2.78 -7.49
C LEU A 88 13.47 3.19 -6.50
N LEU A 89 13.20 3.18 -5.20
CA LEU A 89 14.18 3.52 -4.18
C LEU A 89 14.99 2.28 -3.80
N PRO A 90 16.33 2.34 -3.78
CA PRO A 90 17.14 1.32 -3.13
C PRO A 90 17.08 1.48 -1.61
N ASN A 91 17.38 0.41 -0.89
CA ASN A 91 17.59 0.35 0.55
C ASN A 91 16.38 0.92 1.31
N SER A 92 15.19 0.41 0.96
CA SER A 92 13.90 0.90 1.47
C SER A 92 13.79 0.88 3.00
N ALA A 93 14.59 0.06 3.70
CA ALA A 93 14.61 -0.02 5.15
C ALA A 93 15.98 0.31 5.78
N GLN A 94 17.00 0.62 4.98
CA GLN A 94 18.37 0.92 5.44
C GLN A 94 18.77 2.36 5.08
N PHE A 95 18.31 3.32 5.88
CA PHE A 95 18.54 4.75 5.67
C PHE A 95 19.96 5.19 6.07
N GLU A 96 20.69 4.35 6.80
CA GLU A 96 22.13 4.49 7.08
C GLU A 96 22.99 4.25 5.84
N ALA A 97 22.48 3.49 4.86
CA ALA A 97 23.21 3.17 3.64
C ALA A 97 23.65 4.42 2.86
N ALA A 98 24.75 4.31 2.11
CA ALA A 98 25.32 5.40 1.34
C ALA A 98 24.41 5.91 0.20
N SER A 99 23.40 5.14 -0.22
CA SER A 99 22.40 5.57 -1.20
C SER A 99 21.49 6.70 -0.69
N TRP A 100 21.48 6.91 0.62
CA TRP A 100 20.71 7.93 1.32
C TRP A 100 21.62 9.04 1.82
N GLY A 101 21.52 10.22 1.20
CA GLY A 101 22.21 11.41 1.65
C GLY A 101 21.66 11.88 2.99
N LYS A 102 22.52 12.23 3.93
CA LYS A 102 22.12 12.70 5.27
C LYS A 102 22.52 14.16 5.38
N THR A 103 21.58 15.03 5.69
CA THR A 103 21.85 16.47 5.85
C THR A 103 21.43 16.88 7.24
N ARG A 104 22.42 17.34 8.02
CA ARG A 104 22.24 17.84 9.39
C ARG A 104 21.50 16.83 10.26
N ALA A 105 21.82 15.56 10.04
CA ALA A 105 21.19 14.44 10.67
C ALA A 105 22.12 13.23 10.60
N SER A 106 21.89 12.28 11.48
CA SER A 106 22.51 10.96 11.48
C SER A 106 21.42 9.89 11.45
N VAL A 107 21.81 8.64 11.16
CA VAL A 107 20.89 7.49 11.18
C VAL A 107 21.47 6.42 12.09
N LEU A 108 20.68 5.97 13.05
CA LEU A 108 20.95 4.79 13.84
C LEU A 108 20.20 3.61 13.24
N ALA A 109 20.93 2.63 12.73
CA ALA A 109 20.35 1.45 12.08
C ALA A 109 19.64 0.53 13.08
N ASN A 110 18.57 -0.14 12.64
CA ASN A 110 17.90 -1.22 13.40
C ASN A 110 17.52 -0.83 14.85
N ALA A 111 17.03 0.39 15.02
CA ALA A 111 16.77 1.01 16.32
C ALA A 111 15.38 0.69 16.92
N ALA A 112 14.46 0.11 16.14
CA ALA A 112 13.13 -0.27 16.61
C ALA A 112 12.52 -1.45 15.83
N LEU A 113 11.45 -2.02 16.39
CA LEU A 113 10.59 -2.95 15.65
C LEU A 113 9.84 -2.20 14.55
N ALA A 114 10.08 -2.62 13.31
CA ALA A 114 9.40 -2.14 12.12
C ALA A 114 7.95 -2.68 12.04
N PRO A 115 7.12 -2.16 11.12
CA PRO A 115 5.74 -2.63 10.92
C PRO A 115 5.61 -4.12 10.61
N ASN A 116 6.67 -4.77 10.12
CA ASN A 116 6.72 -6.21 9.88
C ASN A 116 7.13 -7.04 11.12
N GLY A 117 7.31 -6.39 12.27
CA GLY A 117 7.69 -7.03 13.53
C GLY A 117 9.17 -7.37 13.66
N THR A 118 10.03 -7.01 12.70
CA THR A 118 11.49 -7.24 12.80
C THR A 118 12.21 -6.00 13.31
N MET A 119 13.36 -6.18 13.98
CA MET A 119 14.21 -5.08 14.44
C MET A 119 14.99 -4.46 13.27
N THR A 120 14.28 -3.79 12.36
CA THR A 120 14.85 -3.23 11.11
C THR A 120 14.44 -1.79 10.84
N ALA A 121 13.70 -1.15 11.75
CA ALA A 121 13.40 0.27 11.61
C ALA A 121 14.60 1.10 12.06
N ASP A 122 15.01 2.04 11.24
CA ASP A 122 16.09 2.96 11.56
C ASP A 122 15.57 4.19 12.29
N LYS A 123 16.42 4.83 13.09
CA LYS A 123 16.13 6.14 13.68
C LYS A 123 16.88 7.23 12.93
N LEU A 124 16.15 8.16 12.32
CA LEU A 124 16.67 9.44 11.85
C LEU A 124 16.82 10.37 13.05
N VAL A 125 18.02 10.86 13.31
CA VAL A 125 18.36 11.75 14.44
C VAL A 125 18.83 13.09 13.90
N GLU A 126 18.19 14.18 14.32
CA GLU A 126 18.60 15.54 13.97
C GLU A 126 19.95 15.91 14.62
N ASP A 127 20.71 16.82 14.01
CA ASP A 127 21.89 17.43 14.65
C ASP A 127 21.52 18.73 15.40
N THR A 128 22.50 19.51 15.84
CA THR A 128 22.28 20.78 16.56
C THR A 128 22.18 22.01 15.65
N SER A 129 22.18 21.83 14.33
CA SER A 129 22.11 22.95 13.38
C SER A 129 20.73 23.62 13.45
N ASN A 130 20.66 24.94 13.34
CA ASN A 130 19.38 25.65 13.18
C ASN A 130 18.93 25.65 11.72
N ASN A 131 18.49 24.49 11.22
CA ASN A 131 18.07 24.34 9.82
C ASN A 131 17.23 23.06 9.64
N SER A 132 17.08 22.58 8.40
CA SER A 132 16.43 21.31 8.08
C SER A 132 17.27 20.09 8.42
N HIS A 133 16.60 19.01 8.84
CA HIS A 133 17.19 17.73 9.23
C HIS A 133 16.50 16.58 8.48
N PHE A 134 17.22 15.90 7.58
CA PHE A 134 16.61 14.89 6.71
C PHE A 134 17.58 13.83 6.19
N VAL A 135 16.98 12.73 5.72
CA VAL A 135 17.60 11.83 4.74
C VAL A 135 17.04 12.11 3.36
N ALA A 136 17.81 11.84 2.32
CA ALA A 136 17.46 12.17 0.95
C ALA A 136 17.75 11.04 -0.02
N ARG A 137 16.81 10.78 -0.91
CA ARG A 137 17.06 10.12 -2.18
C ARG A 137 16.75 11.08 -3.31
N THR A 138 17.77 11.42 -4.08
CA THR A 138 17.68 12.38 -5.18
C THR A 138 18.01 11.70 -6.51
N GLY A 139 17.55 12.31 -7.60
CA GLY A 139 17.95 11.92 -8.96
C GLY A 139 17.22 10.71 -9.55
N THR A 140 16.12 10.25 -8.94
CA THR A 140 15.30 9.20 -9.56
C THR A 140 14.64 9.75 -10.82
N GLN A 141 14.86 9.14 -11.98
CA GLN A 141 14.33 9.63 -13.24
C GLN A 141 12.85 9.28 -13.38
N ILE A 142 12.01 10.28 -13.65
CA ILE A 142 10.58 10.13 -13.92
C ILE A 142 10.22 10.89 -15.20
N ALA A 143 9.38 10.30 -16.05
CA ALA A 143 8.88 10.94 -17.26
C ALA A 143 7.81 12.02 -16.98
N ALA A 144 7.77 13.07 -17.80
CA ALA A 144 6.72 14.09 -17.76
C ALA A 144 5.31 13.48 -17.83
N GLY A 145 4.35 14.06 -17.12
CA GLY A 145 2.96 13.62 -17.06
C GLY A 145 2.72 12.38 -16.21
N THR A 146 3.77 11.73 -15.69
CA THR A 146 3.64 10.54 -14.85
C THR A 146 3.12 10.93 -13.47
N SER A 147 2.04 10.30 -13.01
CA SER A 147 1.69 10.33 -11.59
C SER A 147 2.70 9.51 -10.80
N VAL A 148 3.22 10.06 -9.71
CA VAL A 148 4.25 9.46 -8.87
C VAL A 148 3.74 9.43 -7.45
N THR A 149 3.89 8.28 -6.79
CA THR A 149 3.53 8.11 -5.39
C THR A 149 4.77 7.80 -4.57
N ALA A 150 5.05 8.64 -3.59
CA ALA A 150 6.08 8.42 -2.58
C ALA A 150 5.41 8.04 -1.26
N SER A 151 5.90 7.00 -0.59
CA SER A 151 5.37 6.56 0.71
C SER A 151 6.48 6.06 1.62
N ILE A 152 6.27 6.14 2.93
CA ILE A 152 7.21 5.69 3.95
C ILE A 152 6.43 5.41 5.24
N PHE A 153 6.86 4.40 5.99
CA PHE A 153 6.37 4.16 7.34
C PHE A 153 7.19 4.99 8.32
N VAL A 154 6.49 5.74 9.17
CA VAL A 154 7.09 6.61 10.17
C VAL A 154 6.43 6.39 11.51
N LYS A 155 7.22 6.37 12.57
CA LYS A 155 6.76 6.33 13.95
C LYS A 155 7.49 7.42 14.74
N ALA A 156 6.76 8.11 15.61
CA ALA A 156 7.36 9.07 16.52
C ALA A 156 8.39 8.37 17.42
N ALA A 157 9.58 8.95 17.51
CA ALA A 157 10.48 8.70 18.63
C ALA A 157 10.26 9.84 19.63
N GLU A 158 11.19 10.78 19.73
CA GLU A 158 11.04 12.00 20.53
C GLU A 158 10.32 13.11 19.73
N ARG A 159 10.41 13.09 18.39
CA ARG A 159 9.69 14.05 17.55
C ARG A 159 8.34 13.49 17.08
N ARG A 160 7.34 14.36 17.12
CA ARG A 160 5.95 14.08 16.72
C ARG A 160 5.68 14.36 15.25
N TRP A 161 6.31 15.39 14.70
CA TRP A 161 6.01 15.87 13.36
C TRP A 161 6.98 15.29 12.35
N PHE A 162 6.41 14.64 11.33
CA PHE A 162 7.13 14.20 10.14
C PHE A 162 6.79 15.13 8.99
N ALA A 163 7.79 15.53 8.21
CA ALA A 163 7.57 16.23 6.96
C ALA A 163 8.09 15.37 5.81
N LEU A 164 7.24 15.10 4.82
CA LEU A 164 7.68 14.57 3.55
C LEU A 164 7.85 15.72 2.57
N VAL A 165 9.09 16.01 2.22
CA VAL A 165 9.42 16.96 1.16
C VAL A 165 9.70 16.19 -0.13
N THR A 166 9.10 16.61 -1.22
CA THR A 166 9.40 16.15 -2.57
C THR A 166 9.85 17.33 -3.44
N ALA A 167 10.66 17.07 -4.46
CA ALA A 167 10.98 18.07 -5.47
C ALA A 167 11.08 17.43 -6.86
N ASP A 168 10.72 18.19 -7.88
CA ASP A 168 10.87 17.79 -9.28
C ASP A 168 12.16 18.36 -9.89
N SER A 169 12.34 18.16 -11.20
CA SER A 169 13.53 18.58 -11.93
C SER A 169 13.71 20.09 -12.02
N ALA A 170 12.67 20.88 -11.71
CA ALA A 170 12.71 22.33 -11.62
C ALA A 170 13.05 22.83 -10.20
N ASN A 171 13.36 21.92 -9.27
CA ASN A 171 13.52 22.21 -7.83
C ASN A 171 12.27 22.86 -7.21
N ALA A 172 11.07 22.55 -7.72
CA ALA A 172 9.84 22.96 -7.05
C ALA A 172 9.59 22.06 -5.83
N PHE A 173 9.94 22.56 -4.66
CA PHE A 173 9.75 21.84 -3.39
C PHE A 173 8.28 21.85 -2.96
N ARG A 174 7.78 20.68 -2.56
CA ARG A 174 6.45 20.49 -1.98
C ARG A 174 6.62 19.79 -0.65
N THR A 175 6.06 20.36 0.40
CA THR A 175 6.17 19.79 1.75
C THR A 175 4.80 19.41 2.26
N THR A 176 4.67 18.19 2.77
CA THR A 176 3.48 17.73 3.50
C THR A 176 3.87 17.36 4.91
N TYR A 177 3.16 17.90 5.90
CA TYR A 177 3.38 17.64 7.31
C TYR A 177 2.37 16.59 7.80
N PHE A 178 2.86 15.71 8.67
CA PHE A 178 2.14 14.57 9.22
C PHE A 178 2.28 14.61 10.74
N ASP A 179 1.14 14.59 11.42
CA ASP A 179 1.06 14.53 12.87
C ASP A 179 1.02 13.07 13.32
N LEU A 180 2.13 12.55 13.84
CA LEU A 180 2.23 11.16 14.26
C LEU A 180 1.59 10.88 15.61
N GLN A 181 1.16 11.90 16.35
CA GLN A 181 0.45 11.70 17.62
C GLN A 181 -1.06 11.54 17.38
N THR A 182 -1.64 12.34 16.49
CA THR A 182 -3.08 12.28 16.18
C THR A 182 -3.38 11.45 14.94
N GLY A 183 -2.37 11.13 14.13
CA GLY A 183 -2.58 10.39 12.87
C GLY A 183 -3.30 11.23 11.83
N THR A 184 -3.04 12.54 11.77
CA THR A 184 -3.71 13.48 10.87
C THR A 184 -2.71 14.26 10.01
N LEU A 185 -3.18 14.77 8.87
CA LEU A 185 -2.39 15.70 8.07
C LEU A 185 -2.26 17.04 8.79
N GLY A 186 -1.07 17.64 8.69
CA GLY A 186 -0.85 19.05 8.97
C GLY A 186 -1.00 19.88 7.69
N VAL A 187 -0.15 20.89 7.54
CA VAL A 187 -0.04 21.68 6.32
C VAL A 187 0.34 20.77 5.15
N VAL A 188 -0.37 20.93 4.05
CA VAL A 188 -0.04 20.33 2.75
C VAL A 188 0.26 21.47 1.81
N SER A 189 1.50 21.56 1.32
CA SER A 189 1.90 22.62 0.39
C SER A 189 1.02 22.58 -0.86
N GLN A 190 0.15 23.59 -1.01
CA GLN A 190 -0.76 23.74 -2.14
C GLN A 190 0.02 24.31 -3.33
N GLY A 191 0.60 23.43 -4.15
CA GLY A 191 1.42 23.85 -5.29
C GLY A 191 0.96 23.37 -6.66
N ALA A 192 0.14 22.32 -6.74
CA ALA A 192 -0.40 21.84 -8.02
C ALA A 192 -1.65 20.99 -7.81
N ALA A 193 -2.56 21.01 -8.79
CA ALA A 193 -3.61 20.02 -8.90
C ALA A 193 -3.00 18.61 -8.86
N GLY A 194 -3.59 17.71 -8.07
CA GLY A 194 -3.15 16.32 -7.97
C GLY A 194 -2.09 16.02 -6.91
N HIS A 195 -1.72 16.97 -6.03
CA HIS A 195 -0.95 16.68 -4.82
C HIS A 195 -1.86 16.08 -3.75
N VAL A 196 -1.86 14.76 -3.61
CA VAL A 196 -2.72 14.03 -2.68
C VAL A 196 -1.85 13.43 -1.57
N ALA A 197 -2.07 13.86 -0.34
CA ALA A 197 -1.39 13.30 0.83
C ALA A 197 -2.32 12.38 1.61
N GLN A 198 -1.77 11.30 2.17
CA GLN A 198 -2.50 10.36 3.03
C GLN A 198 -1.63 9.96 4.23
N ILE A 199 -2.29 9.76 5.37
CA ILE A 199 -1.70 9.15 6.56
C ILE A 199 -2.59 8.01 7.00
N VAL A 200 -2.03 6.80 7.06
CA VAL A 200 -2.78 5.58 7.38
C VAL A 200 -2.07 4.86 8.52
N ALA A 201 -2.80 4.52 9.58
CA ALA A 201 -2.24 3.76 10.70
C ALA A 201 -1.74 2.37 10.22
N ALA A 202 -0.57 1.96 10.69
CA ALA A 202 0.09 0.68 10.37
C ALA A 202 0.37 -0.16 11.63
N GLY A 203 -0.39 0.09 12.71
CA GLY A 203 -0.27 -0.63 13.98
C GLY A 203 0.93 -0.18 14.82
N ASN A 204 0.88 -0.43 16.14
CA ASN A 204 1.99 -0.18 17.08
C ASN A 204 2.60 1.25 17.01
N GLY A 205 1.80 2.27 16.73
CA GLY A 205 2.24 3.67 16.62
C GLY A 205 2.93 4.03 15.29
N TRP A 206 2.99 3.11 14.33
CA TRP A 206 3.43 3.38 12.97
C TRP A 206 2.31 3.97 12.12
N TYR A 207 2.69 4.87 11.22
CA TYR A 207 1.84 5.41 10.17
C TYR A 207 2.54 5.28 8.83
N ARG A 208 1.82 4.81 7.80
CA ARG A 208 2.25 4.98 6.42
C ARG A 208 1.83 6.36 5.95
N CYS A 209 2.82 7.22 5.72
CA CYS A 209 2.63 8.54 5.16
C CYS A 209 2.93 8.49 3.66
N SER A 210 2.06 9.06 2.83
CA SER A 210 2.26 9.08 1.38
C SER A 210 1.85 10.40 0.75
N VAL A 211 2.47 10.69 -0.38
CA VAL A 211 2.18 11.82 -1.25
C VAL A 211 2.17 11.31 -2.68
N THR A 212 1.10 11.63 -3.41
CA THR A 212 0.97 11.41 -4.85
C THR A 212 0.99 12.76 -5.55
N GLN A 213 1.77 12.91 -6.61
CA GLN A 213 1.83 14.12 -7.43
C GLN A 213 2.16 13.78 -8.88
N THR A 214 1.83 14.67 -9.82
CA THR A 214 2.23 14.50 -11.23
C THR A 214 3.56 15.16 -11.51
N GLN A 215 4.49 14.42 -12.10
CA GLN A 215 5.76 14.95 -12.59
C GLN A 215 5.49 15.87 -13.78
N ALA A 216 5.73 17.17 -13.63
CA ALA A 216 5.42 18.14 -14.68
C ALA A 216 6.34 18.02 -15.91
N ALA A 217 7.63 17.79 -15.69
CA ALA A 217 8.63 17.65 -16.74
C ALA A 217 9.54 16.45 -16.46
N SER A 218 10.04 15.79 -17.50
CA SER A 218 10.94 14.65 -17.35
C SER A 218 12.19 15.07 -16.58
N GLY A 219 12.67 14.19 -15.69
CA GLY A 219 13.92 14.39 -14.97
C GLY A 219 13.86 13.89 -13.53
N ASN A 220 14.65 14.52 -12.68
CA ASN A 220 14.82 14.12 -11.28
C ASN A 220 13.51 14.28 -10.49
N PHE A 221 13.16 13.22 -9.77
CA PHE A 221 12.29 13.27 -8.61
C PHE A 221 13.15 13.06 -7.37
N ASN A 222 13.00 13.96 -6.41
CA ASN A 222 13.74 13.95 -5.16
C ASN A 222 12.79 13.74 -3.98
N PHE A 223 13.24 12.95 -3.02
CA PHE A 223 12.48 12.48 -1.87
C PHE A 223 13.27 12.75 -0.59
N TYR A 224 12.73 13.56 0.32
CA TYR A 224 13.40 13.97 1.55
C TYR A 224 12.51 13.75 2.79
N PRO A 225 12.51 12.54 3.38
CA PRO A 225 11.97 12.31 4.70
C PRO A 225 12.67 13.19 5.74
N SER A 226 11.92 14.10 6.34
CA SER A 226 12.46 15.16 7.19
C SER A 226 11.84 15.11 8.59
N VAL A 227 12.64 15.43 9.59
CA VAL A 227 12.15 15.73 10.94
C VAL A 227 11.60 17.15 10.94
N ALA A 228 10.48 17.37 11.64
CA ALA A 228 9.90 18.69 11.85
C ALA A 228 9.68 18.95 13.34
N SER A 229 9.82 20.20 13.77
CA SER A 229 9.54 20.60 15.15
C SER A 229 8.07 20.89 15.39
N ALA A 230 7.37 21.37 14.35
CA ALA A 230 5.95 21.69 14.39
C ALA A 230 5.33 21.58 13.00
N ASN A 231 4.01 21.71 12.95
CA ASN A 231 3.29 21.88 11.70
C ASN A 231 3.79 23.11 10.94
N GLY A 232 4.29 22.94 9.71
CA GLY A 232 4.82 24.04 8.91
C GLY A 232 6.29 24.43 9.20
N ALA A 233 6.98 23.73 10.09
CA ALA A 233 8.35 24.11 10.52
C ALA A 233 9.35 22.95 10.35
N THR A 234 10.08 22.95 9.22
CA THR A 234 11.23 22.07 8.99
C THR A 234 12.57 22.69 9.37
N SER A 235 12.64 24.00 9.63
CA SER A 235 13.88 24.67 10.06
C SER A 235 13.78 25.07 11.51
N TYR A 236 14.66 24.53 12.36
CA TYR A 236 14.71 24.80 13.79
C TYR A 236 16.07 24.34 14.36
N PRO A 237 16.47 24.75 15.56
CA PRO A 237 17.64 24.17 16.23
C PRO A 237 17.28 22.78 16.77
N GLY A 238 17.86 21.74 16.19
CA GLY A 238 17.78 20.39 16.76
C GLY A 238 18.63 20.23 18.02
N ASP A 239 18.46 19.10 18.72
CA ASP A 239 19.15 18.81 19.98
C ASP A 239 20.28 17.77 19.85
N GLY A 240 20.49 17.20 18.66
CA GLY A 240 21.49 16.16 18.44
C GLY A 240 21.08 14.74 18.84
N ALA A 241 19.84 14.52 19.32
CA ALA A 241 19.42 13.25 19.91
C ALA A 241 17.99 12.81 19.53
N SER A 242 17.08 13.76 19.36
CA SER A 242 15.68 13.55 19.03
C SER A 242 15.48 13.17 17.57
N GLY A 243 14.40 12.44 17.29
CA GLY A 243 14.14 12.05 15.92
C GLY A 243 12.87 11.28 15.65
N LEU A 244 12.92 10.48 14.58
CA LEU A 244 11.82 9.68 14.05
C LEU A 244 12.32 8.28 13.70
N TYR A 245 11.48 7.26 13.87
CA TYR A 245 11.73 5.95 13.30
C TYR A 245 11.18 5.86 11.87
N LEU A 246 11.97 5.31 10.95
CA LEU A 246 11.68 5.20 9.52
C LEU A 246 11.76 3.75 9.07
N TRP A 247 10.88 3.35 8.15
CA TRP A 247 10.94 2.04 7.51
C TRP A 247 10.20 2.02 6.16
N GLY A 248 10.61 1.14 5.24
CA GLY A 248 9.86 0.82 4.03
C GLY A 248 9.57 2.00 3.11
N ALA A 249 10.57 2.85 2.82
CA ALA A 249 10.43 3.91 1.83
C ALA A 249 10.19 3.32 0.42
N GLN A 250 9.20 3.87 -0.27
CA GLN A 250 8.77 3.43 -1.58
C GLN A 250 8.45 4.61 -2.50
N LEU A 251 8.97 4.56 -3.73
CA LEU A 251 8.62 5.49 -4.81
C LEU A 251 8.16 4.69 -6.02
N GLU A 252 6.95 4.98 -6.49
CA GLU A 252 6.31 4.26 -7.60
C GLU A 252 5.89 5.24 -8.69
N ALA A 253 6.11 4.88 -9.96
CA ALA A 253 5.49 5.54 -11.09
C ALA A 253 4.04 5.04 -11.23
N GLY A 254 3.14 5.70 -10.52
CA GLY A 254 1.71 5.45 -10.51
C GLY A 254 1.01 6.25 -9.41
N ALA A 255 -0.33 6.31 -9.46
CA ALA A 255 -1.13 7.03 -8.47
C ALA A 255 -1.50 6.19 -7.24
N ALA A 256 -1.33 4.87 -7.30
CA ALA A 256 -1.71 3.97 -6.23
C ALA A 256 -0.61 3.87 -5.17
N VAL A 257 -1.01 3.89 -3.90
CA VAL A 257 -0.15 3.50 -2.77
C VAL A 257 -0.22 1.98 -2.66
N SER A 258 0.64 1.25 -3.38
CA SER A 258 0.61 -0.22 -3.37
C SER A 258 1.23 -0.79 -2.10
N SER A 259 1.07 -2.08 -1.83
CA SER A 259 1.75 -2.78 -0.74
C SER A 259 3.27 -2.57 -0.82
N VAL A 260 3.95 -2.49 0.33
CA VAL A 260 5.38 -2.20 0.35
C VAL A 260 6.16 -3.29 -0.39
N ILE A 261 7.07 -2.87 -1.27
CA ILE A 261 7.99 -3.71 -2.02
C ILE A 261 9.37 -3.44 -1.42
N PRO A 262 9.85 -4.34 -0.54
CA PRO A 262 11.17 -4.17 0.04
C PRO A 262 12.24 -4.18 -1.04
N THR A 263 13.15 -3.24 -0.94
CA THR A 263 14.36 -3.13 -1.77
C THR A 263 15.59 -3.13 -0.88
N GLU A 264 16.64 -3.75 -1.40
CA GLU A 264 18.01 -3.63 -0.91
C GLU A 264 18.80 -2.76 -1.92
N ALA A 265 19.92 -3.21 -2.46
CA ALA A 265 20.80 -2.38 -3.29
C ALA A 265 20.17 -1.74 -4.55
N ALA A 266 19.03 -2.24 -5.04
CA ALA A 266 18.41 -1.78 -6.28
C ALA A 266 16.87 -1.81 -6.23
N ALA A 267 16.25 -1.18 -7.23
CA ALA A 267 14.82 -1.22 -7.45
C ALA A 267 14.32 -2.66 -7.64
N VAL A 268 13.13 -2.95 -7.11
CA VAL A 268 12.49 -4.28 -7.20
C VAL A 268 11.06 -4.12 -7.71
N THR A 269 10.65 -5.03 -8.58
CA THR A 269 9.30 -5.11 -9.13
C THR A 269 8.53 -6.26 -8.48
N ARG A 270 7.35 -5.97 -7.95
CA ARG A 270 6.35 -6.96 -7.58
C ARG A 270 5.49 -7.28 -8.81
N ALA A 271 5.30 -8.57 -9.10
CA ALA A 271 4.41 -9.01 -10.17
C ALA A 271 2.93 -8.69 -9.86
N ALA A 272 2.12 -8.55 -10.91
CA ALA A 272 0.67 -8.38 -10.76
C ALA A 272 0.03 -9.63 -10.14
N ASP A 273 -1.01 -9.44 -9.34
CA ASP A 273 -1.90 -10.53 -8.97
C ASP A 273 -2.86 -10.81 -10.13
N LEU A 274 -2.87 -12.04 -10.61
CA LEU A 274 -3.82 -12.51 -11.61
C LEU A 274 -4.75 -13.52 -10.94
N ALA A 275 -5.98 -13.07 -10.66
CA ALA A 275 -6.99 -13.91 -10.02
C ALA A 275 -8.11 -14.25 -11.00
N SER A 276 -8.63 -15.46 -10.91
CA SER A 276 -9.80 -15.89 -11.66
C SER A 276 -10.62 -16.92 -10.92
N VAL A 277 -11.88 -17.07 -11.35
CA VAL A 277 -12.78 -18.11 -10.91
C VAL A 277 -13.28 -18.88 -12.12
N ALA A 278 -13.27 -20.21 -12.05
CA ALA A 278 -13.80 -21.04 -13.12
C ALA A 278 -15.32 -20.99 -13.13
N VAL A 279 -15.91 -20.67 -14.29
CA VAL A 279 -17.36 -20.59 -14.51
C VAL A 279 -17.75 -21.35 -15.76
N ALA A 280 -18.99 -21.83 -15.83
CA ALA A 280 -19.51 -22.43 -17.05
C ALA A 280 -19.69 -21.39 -18.17
N ALA A 281 -19.88 -21.86 -19.40
CA ALA A 281 -20.30 -20.98 -20.48
C ALA A 281 -21.72 -20.46 -20.20
N GLY A 282 -21.96 -19.17 -20.46
CA GLY A 282 -23.25 -18.54 -20.22
C GLY A 282 -23.17 -17.04 -20.10
N SER A 283 -24.30 -16.42 -19.75
CA SER A 283 -24.38 -14.98 -19.48
C SER A 283 -24.72 -14.75 -18.01
N TYR A 284 -23.98 -13.83 -17.38
CA TYR A 284 -24.08 -13.57 -15.94
C TYR A 284 -24.23 -12.09 -15.63
N ASP A 285 -24.97 -11.78 -14.55
CA ASP A 285 -24.85 -10.49 -13.88
C ASP A 285 -23.81 -10.61 -12.77
N LEU A 286 -22.77 -9.80 -12.84
CA LEU A 286 -21.67 -9.80 -11.88
C LEU A 286 -21.93 -8.71 -10.84
N ARG A 287 -22.03 -9.10 -9.57
CA ARG A 287 -22.05 -8.19 -8.45
C ARG A 287 -20.72 -8.25 -7.71
N ARG A 288 -20.03 -7.11 -7.69
CA ARG A 288 -18.78 -6.88 -6.97
C ARG A 288 -19.02 -5.94 -5.79
N VAL A 289 -18.44 -6.25 -4.64
CA VAL A 289 -18.45 -5.36 -3.46
C VAL A 289 -17.03 -5.12 -3.02
N ASP A 290 -16.65 -3.85 -2.94
CA ASP A 290 -15.35 -3.37 -2.46
C ASP A 290 -15.53 -2.09 -1.63
N ALA A 291 -14.41 -1.44 -1.27
CA ALA A 291 -14.42 -0.24 -0.43
C ALA A 291 -15.15 0.95 -1.07
N ALA A 292 -15.29 0.97 -2.41
CA ALA A 292 -16.04 2.01 -3.11
C ALA A 292 -17.55 1.73 -3.13
N GLY A 293 -17.98 0.50 -2.78
CA GLY A 293 -19.38 0.12 -2.65
C GLY A 293 -19.71 -1.14 -3.46
N THR A 294 -20.97 -1.23 -3.90
CA THR A 294 -21.44 -2.34 -4.75
C THR A 294 -21.52 -1.89 -6.20
N ALA A 295 -20.87 -2.62 -7.10
CA ALA A 295 -20.98 -2.46 -8.54
C ALA A 295 -21.67 -3.70 -9.16
N VAL A 296 -22.53 -3.48 -10.15
CA VAL A 296 -23.22 -4.54 -10.90
C VAL A 296 -22.97 -4.37 -12.39
N THR A 297 -22.43 -5.41 -13.04
CA THR A 297 -22.28 -5.47 -14.49
C THR A 297 -23.22 -6.54 -15.03
N LYS A 298 -24.20 -6.15 -15.84
CA LYS A 298 -25.26 -7.05 -16.31
C LYS A 298 -24.89 -7.74 -17.63
N GLY A 299 -25.41 -8.95 -17.83
CA GLY A 299 -25.39 -9.65 -19.12
C GLY A 299 -24.00 -9.96 -19.69
N VAL A 300 -23.00 -10.20 -18.83
CA VAL A 300 -21.65 -10.56 -19.25
C VAL A 300 -21.65 -11.97 -19.82
N ALA A 301 -21.56 -12.08 -21.14
CA ALA A 301 -21.36 -13.35 -21.83
C ALA A 301 -19.93 -13.87 -21.59
N HIS A 302 -19.81 -15.13 -21.20
CA HIS A 302 -18.53 -15.79 -20.95
C HIS A 302 -18.49 -17.15 -21.64
N PRO A 303 -17.39 -17.50 -22.35
CA PRO A 303 -17.28 -18.77 -23.08
C PRO A 303 -17.09 -20.00 -22.17
N GLY A 304 -17.05 -19.79 -20.85
CA GLY A 304 -16.65 -20.77 -19.86
C GLY A 304 -15.15 -20.75 -19.58
N GLY A 305 -14.74 -21.35 -18.47
CA GLY A 305 -13.36 -21.32 -17.99
C GLY A 305 -13.11 -20.15 -17.03
N ALA A 306 -11.90 -19.57 -17.09
CA ALA A 306 -11.43 -18.60 -16.11
C ALA A 306 -12.03 -17.19 -16.33
N LEU A 307 -12.96 -16.79 -15.47
CA LEU A 307 -13.41 -15.41 -15.36
C LEU A 307 -12.41 -14.61 -14.52
N THR A 308 -11.73 -13.65 -15.14
CA THR A 308 -10.75 -12.78 -14.48
C THR A 308 -11.40 -11.87 -13.44
N ILE A 309 -10.75 -11.73 -12.29
CA ILE A 309 -11.12 -10.82 -11.21
C ILE A 309 -10.20 -9.61 -11.27
N GLY A 310 -10.78 -8.42 -11.48
CA GLY A 310 -10.03 -7.17 -11.53
C GLY A 310 -9.38 -6.78 -10.20
N ALA A 311 -8.29 -6.02 -10.30
CA ALA A 311 -7.51 -5.49 -9.18
C ALA A 311 -8.35 -4.70 -8.16
N GLY A 312 -7.80 -4.49 -6.97
CA GLY A 312 -8.41 -3.81 -5.82
C GLY A 312 -8.64 -4.74 -4.63
N SER A 313 -9.24 -4.17 -3.59
CA SER A 313 -9.63 -4.91 -2.38
C SER A 313 -11.06 -5.41 -2.51
N LEU A 314 -11.22 -6.70 -2.81
CA LEU A 314 -12.51 -7.34 -3.07
C LEU A 314 -13.07 -7.98 -1.79
N TYR A 315 -14.26 -7.54 -1.36
CA TYR A 315 -14.97 -8.17 -0.25
C TYR A 315 -15.85 -9.34 -0.71
N LEU A 316 -16.59 -9.12 -1.81
CA LEU A 316 -17.53 -10.09 -2.35
C LEU A 316 -17.54 -10.03 -3.87
N LEU A 317 -17.43 -11.19 -4.51
CA LEU A 317 -17.84 -11.38 -5.91
C LEU A 317 -18.97 -12.40 -5.94
N SER A 318 -20.05 -12.06 -6.62
CA SER A 318 -21.18 -12.97 -6.84
C SER A 318 -21.64 -12.90 -8.29
N LEU A 319 -21.90 -14.05 -8.89
CA LEU A 319 -22.41 -14.16 -10.25
C LEU A 319 -23.84 -14.67 -10.18
N PHE A 320 -24.75 -13.99 -10.84
CA PHE A 320 -26.15 -14.38 -10.97
C PHE A 320 -26.45 -14.78 -12.41
N PRO A 321 -27.49 -15.58 -12.67
CA PRO A 321 -28.04 -15.71 -14.01
C PRO A 321 -28.33 -14.32 -14.60
N ALA A 322 -28.08 -14.12 -15.89
CA ALA A 322 -28.33 -12.82 -16.53
C ALA A 322 -29.79 -12.35 -16.35
N GLY A 323 -29.96 -11.07 -16.02
CA GLY A 323 -31.26 -10.44 -15.77
C GLY A 323 -31.81 -10.62 -14.35
N ALA A 324 -31.04 -11.20 -13.43
CA ALA A 324 -31.45 -11.41 -12.04
C ALA A 324 -31.17 -10.21 -11.12
N LEU A 325 -30.22 -9.34 -11.49
CA LEU A 325 -29.87 -8.11 -10.77
C LEU A 325 -30.38 -6.86 -11.48
#